data_AF-A0A420WMB5-F1
#
_entry.id   AF-A0A420WMB5-F1
#
_cell.length_a   1.000
_cell.length_b   1.000
_cell.length_c   1.000
_cell.angle_alpha   90.00
_cell.angle_beta   90.00
_cell.angle_gamma   90.00
#
_symmetry.space_group_name_H-M   'P 1'
#
loop_
_entity.id
_entity.type
_entity.pdbx_description
1 polymer ?
#
loop_
_entity_poly.entity_id
_entity_poly.type
_entity_poly.pdbx_seq_one_letter_code
_entity_poly.pdbx_strand_id
1 'polypeptide(L)'
;MPLLNLGSALTLTPMKTLIPYNIDLSPRLAGDNEEGDTGDDTPERGVATKARPKTKKPSMYRVLLMNDDYTPMEFVISILMGIFKKSSEEATQIMLNVHQTGIGTCGVYTYEIAETKVTQVMDAAKRNQHPLQCTLEKE
;
A
#
# COMPACT_ATOMS: atom_id res chain seq x y z
N MET A 1 -45.19 -18.96 -16.74
CA MET A 1 -44.74 -18.30 -15.49
C MET A 1 -43.37 -18.87 -15.11
N PRO A 2 -42.25 -18.25 -15.51
CA PRO A 2 -40.93 -18.84 -15.29
C PRO A 2 -40.35 -18.46 -13.91
N LEU A 3 -39.82 -19.49 -13.25
CA LEU A 3 -38.56 -19.54 -12.48
C LEU A 3 -38.26 -18.41 -11.48
N LEU A 4 -38.55 -18.69 -10.20
CA LEU A 4 -37.79 -18.13 -9.07
C LEU A 4 -36.48 -18.91 -8.94
N ASN A 5 -35.42 -18.41 -9.57
CA ASN A 5 -34.05 -18.75 -9.20
C ASN A 5 -33.40 -17.47 -8.67
N LEU A 6 -33.41 -17.29 -7.35
CA LEU A 6 -32.63 -16.25 -6.71
C LEU A 6 -31.54 -16.89 -5.85
N GLY A 7 -30.45 -17.21 -6.55
CA GLY A 7 -29.10 -16.85 -6.12
C GLY A 7 -28.69 -17.33 -4.74
N SER A 8 -28.14 -18.55 -4.71
CA SER A 8 -26.93 -18.95 -3.99
C SER A 8 -26.66 -18.25 -2.66
N ALA A 9 -26.91 -18.99 -1.58
CA ALA A 9 -26.20 -18.84 -0.32
C ALA A 9 -24.72 -18.54 -0.58
N LEU A 10 -24.17 -17.53 0.10
CA LEU A 10 -22.73 -17.32 0.21
C LEU A 10 -22.13 -18.60 0.82
N THR A 11 -21.76 -19.53 -0.05
CA THR A 11 -21.06 -20.74 0.34
C THR A 11 -19.66 -20.29 0.72
N LEU A 12 -19.40 -20.37 2.04
CA LEU A 12 -18.09 -20.21 2.65
C LEU A 12 -17.18 -21.29 2.02
N THR A 13 -16.57 -20.96 0.89
CA THR A 13 -15.70 -21.87 0.16
C THR A 13 -14.29 -21.65 0.70
N PRO A 14 -13.66 -22.66 1.32
CA PRO A 14 -12.23 -22.58 1.63
C PRO A 14 -11.47 -22.63 0.31
N MET A 15 -10.75 -21.56 -0.01
CA MET A 15 -9.91 -21.53 -1.20
C MET A 15 -8.57 -22.23 -0.94
N LYS A 16 -7.92 -22.57 -2.04
CA LYS A 16 -6.88 -23.59 -2.17
C LYS A 16 -5.51 -23.06 -1.77
N THR A 17 -4.75 -23.91 -1.09
CA THR A 17 -3.31 -23.79 -0.80
C THR A 17 -2.46 -23.39 -2.02
N LEU A 18 -1.61 -22.36 -1.88
CA LEU A 18 -0.40 -22.26 -2.69
C LEU A 18 0.77 -21.53 -1.98
N ILE A 19 1.79 -22.35 -1.65
CA ILE A 19 3.26 -22.10 -1.58
C ILE A 19 3.79 -20.99 -0.64
N PRO A 20 4.72 -21.32 0.29
CA PRO A 20 5.44 -20.32 1.07
C PRO A 20 6.48 -19.62 0.18
N TYR A 21 6.33 -18.31 -0.02
CA TYR A 21 7.42 -17.48 -0.55
C TYR A 21 8.12 -16.76 0.60
N ASN A 22 9.33 -17.22 0.93
CA ASN A 22 10.27 -16.50 1.77
C ASN A 22 10.74 -15.26 1.00
N ILE A 23 10.35 -14.08 1.46
CA ILE A 23 10.93 -12.81 0.98
C ILE A 23 11.89 -12.30 2.04
N ASP A 24 13.17 -12.31 1.68
CA ASP A 24 14.28 -11.70 2.40
C ASP A 24 14.07 -10.18 2.48
N LEU A 25 13.79 -9.68 3.68
CA LEU A 25 13.60 -8.26 4.02
C LEU A 25 14.94 -7.54 4.23
N SER A 26 15.94 -7.80 3.39
CA SER A 26 17.18 -7.03 3.41
C SER A 26 16.94 -5.63 2.80
N PRO A 27 17.13 -4.52 3.56
CA PRO A 27 17.04 -3.17 3.01
C PRO A 27 18.21 -2.96 2.04
N ARG A 28 17.91 -2.77 0.75
CA ARG A 28 18.91 -2.26 -0.19
C ARG A 28 19.11 -0.78 0.06
N LEU A 29 20.17 -0.46 0.82
CA LEU A 29 20.72 0.89 0.94
C LEU A 29 21.08 1.39 -0.47
N ALA A 30 20.39 2.44 -0.91
CA ALA A 30 20.73 3.15 -2.13
C ALA A 30 22.01 3.98 -1.87
N GLY A 31 23.04 3.72 -2.67
CA GLY A 31 24.36 4.32 -2.57
C GLY A 31 24.38 5.83 -2.87
N ASP A 32 25.39 6.44 -2.25
CA ASP A 32 25.69 7.85 -2.12
C ASP A 32 25.93 8.58 -3.45
N ASN A 33 25.55 9.86 -3.48
CA ASN A 33 25.72 10.78 -4.59
C ASN A 33 26.93 11.68 -4.27
N GLU A 34 28.05 11.50 -4.97
CA GLU A 34 29.21 12.40 -4.91
C GLU A 34 29.33 13.18 -6.23
N GLU A 35 29.11 14.49 -6.18
CA GLU A 35 29.64 15.42 -7.18
C GLU A 35 30.38 16.53 -6.44
N GLY A 36 31.69 16.61 -6.68
CA GLY A 36 32.59 17.64 -6.17
C GLY A 36 32.50 18.92 -7.01
N ASP A 37 32.38 20.05 -6.32
CA ASP A 37 32.49 21.40 -6.86
C ASP A 37 33.82 22.00 -6.37
N THR A 38 34.62 22.59 -7.27
CA THR A 38 35.72 23.49 -6.91
C THR A 38 35.80 24.55 -7.99
N GLY A 39 35.43 25.79 -7.60
CA GLY A 39 35.43 26.96 -8.46
C GLY A 39 36.80 27.63 -8.60
N ASP A 40 36.85 28.60 -9.50
CA ASP A 40 37.85 29.68 -9.53
C ASP A 40 37.21 30.98 -10.06
N ASP A 41 37.68 32.09 -9.50
CA ASP A 41 37.07 33.41 -9.37
C ASP A 41 37.15 34.34 -10.60
N THR A 42 36.15 35.21 -10.78
CA THR A 42 36.34 36.64 -11.17
C THR A 42 35.01 37.43 -11.08
N PRO A 43 35.01 38.71 -10.66
CA PRO A 43 33.77 39.43 -10.34
C PRO A 43 33.29 40.27 -11.54
N GLU A 44 32.25 39.81 -12.23
CA GLU A 44 31.44 40.68 -13.09
C GLU A 44 30.00 40.82 -12.59
N ARG A 45 29.55 42.06 -12.72
CA ARG A 45 28.33 42.65 -12.18
C ARG A 45 27.09 41.99 -12.78
N GLY A 46 26.57 40.96 -12.12
CA GLY A 46 25.30 40.32 -12.46
C GLY A 46 24.44 40.17 -11.21
N VAL A 47 23.20 40.66 -11.25
CA VAL A 47 22.21 40.35 -10.21
C VAL A 47 21.93 38.85 -10.27
N ALA A 48 22.63 38.08 -9.43
CA ALA A 48 22.45 36.65 -9.31
C ALA A 48 21.08 36.38 -8.68
N THR A 49 20.07 36.18 -9.53
CA THR A 49 18.80 35.60 -9.10
C THR A 49 19.07 34.15 -8.72
N LYS A 50 19.36 33.94 -7.43
CA LYS A 50 19.55 32.62 -6.81
C LYS A 50 18.36 31.74 -7.22
N ALA A 51 18.60 30.80 -8.14
CA ALA A 51 17.55 29.91 -8.64
C ALA A 51 16.95 29.18 -7.44
N ARG A 52 15.66 29.40 -7.17
CA ARG A 52 14.96 28.73 -6.07
C ARG A 52 15.03 27.22 -6.34
N PRO A 53 15.54 26.40 -5.41
CA PRO A 53 15.59 24.95 -5.61
C PRO A 53 14.18 24.45 -5.91
N LYS A 54 13.99 23.86 -7.10
CA LYS A 54 12.72 23.26 -7.49
C LYS A 54 12.51 22.03 -6.61
N THR A 55 11.66 22.14 -5.60
CA THR A 55 11.22 20.99 -4.80
C THR A 55 10.58 19.95 -5.72
N LYS A 56 11.20 18.78 -5.84
CA LYS A 56 10.65 17.65 -6.60
C LYS A 56 9.35 17.20 -5.92
N LYS A 57 8.25 17.09 -6.68
CA LYS A 57 6.97 16.58 -6.16
C LYS A 57 7.18 15.16 -5.61
N PRO A 58 6.68 14.83 -4.42
CA PRO A 58 6.82 13.48 -3.86
C PRO A 58 6.16 12.45 -4.78
N SER A 59 6.78 11.27 -4.90
CA SER A 59 6.18 10.14 -5.63
C SER A 59 5.00 9.57 -4.85
N MET A 60 3.93 9.26 -5.57
CA MET A 60 2.73 8.64 -5.02
C MET A 60 2.85 7.12 -5.11
N TYR A 61 2.25 6.44 -4.14
CA TYR A 61 2.26 5.00 -3.99
C TYR A 61 0.86 4.51 -3.62
N ARG A 62 0.45 3.42 -4.26
CA ARG A 62 -0.73 2.65 -3.91
C ARG A 62 -0.38 1.71 -2.76
N VAL A 63 -1.23 1.66 -1.74
CA VAL A 63 -1.19 0.63 -0.70
C VAL A 63 -2.17 -0.47 -1.06
N LEU A 64 -1.67 -1.69 -1.17
CA LEU A 64 -2.41 -2.85 -1.65
C LEU A 64 -2.56 -3.88 -0.52
N LEU A 65 -3.75 -4.46 -0.39
CA LEU A 65 -4.01 -5.66 0.40
C LEU A 65 -4.14 -6.87 -0.50
N MET A 66 -3.65 -8.01 -0.03
CA MET A 66 -3.71 -9.28 -0.75
C MET A 66 -4.55 -10.29 0.02
N ASN A 67 -5.39 -11.04 -0.70
CA ASN A 67 -6.27 -12.05 -0.13
C ASN A 67 -5.49 -13.25 0.41
N ASP A 68 -6.02 -13.84 1.47
CA ASP A 68 -5.54 -15.09 2.06
C ASP A 68 -6.74 -15.85 2.68
N ASP A 69 -6.54 -17.12 3.04
CA ASP A 69 -7.62 -17.99 3.52
C ASP A 69 -7.89 -17.94 5.03
N TYR A 70 -7.09 -17.20 5.80
CA TYR A 70 -7.08 -17.26 7.27
C TYR A 70 -7.40 -15.93 7.95
N THR A 71 -7.37 -14.82 7.22
CA THR A 71 -7.75 -13.51 7.73
C THR A 71 -9.28 -13.32 7.65
N PRO A 72 -9.99 -13.09 8.76
CA PRO A 72 -11.43 -12.85 8.75
C PRO A 72 -11.81 -11.58 7.97
N MET A 73 -12.94 -11.60 7.27
CA MET A 73 -13.47 -10.44 6.54
C MET A 73 -13.65 -9.22 7.46
N GLU A 74 -14.19 -9.43 8.66
CA GLU A 74 -14.38 -8.38 9.67
C GLU A 74 -13.06 -7.74 10.10
N PHE A 75 -11.98 -8.52 10.15
CA PHE A 75 -10.66 -7.97 10.45
C PHE A 75 -10.19 -7.03 9.33
N VAL A 76 -10.35 -7.42 8.07
CA VAL A 76 -10.02 -6.57 6.91
C VAL A 76 -10.84 -5.27 6.90
N ILE A 77 -12.14 -5.35 7.19
CA ILE A 77 -13.00 -4.16 7.32
C ILE A 77 -12.49 -3.24 8.44
N SER A 78 -12.14 -3.80 9.60
CA SER A 78 -11.61 -3.02 10.74
C SER A 78 -10.31 -2.29 10.39
N ILE A 79 -9.43 -2.91 9.59
CA ILE A 79 -8.19 -2.31 9.08
C ILE A 79 -8.51 -1.14 8.15
N LEU A 80 -9.41 -1.34 7.18
CA LEU A 80 -9.81 -0.31 6.22
C LEU A 80 -10.44 0.90 6.90
N MET A 81 -11.29 0.68 7.90
CA MET A 81 -11.90 1.77 8.68
C MET A 81 -10.90 2.43 9.65
N GLY A 82 -10.08 1.63 10.35
CA GLY A 82 -9.18 2.11 11.39
C GLY A 82 -7.96 2.84 10.86
N ILE A 83 -7.24 2.23 9.91
CA ILE A 83 -5.95 2.72 9.39
C ILE A 83 -6.16 3.60 8.15
N PHE A 84 -7.02 3.17 7.23
CA PHE A 84 -7.26 3.87 5.96
C PHE A 84 -8.40 4.88 6.02
N LYS A 85 -9.14 4.93 7.13
CA LYS A 85 -10.25 5.87 7.37
C LYS A 85 -11.34 5.77 6.31
N LYS A 86 -11.56 4.58 5.77
CA LYS A 86 -12.67 4.27 4.86
C LYS A 86 -14.00 4.27 5.61
N SER A 87 -15.07 4.66 4.92
CA SER A 87 -16.42 4.42 5.44
C SER A 87 -16.69 2.92 5.54
N SER A 88 -17.73 2.53 6.27
CA SER A 88 -18.14 1.13 6.38
C SER A 88 -18.46 0.52 5.00
N GLU A 89 -19.16 1.29 4.17
CA GLU A 89 -19.56 0.91 2.82
C GLU A 89 -18.33 0.76 1.92
N GLU A 90 -17.43 1.75 1.90
CA GLU A 90 -16.18 1.67 1.13
C GLU A 90 -15.31 0.49 1.57
N ALA A 91 -15.17 0.29 2.89
CA ALA A 91 -14.39 -0.81 3.45
C ALA A 91 -14.95 -2.16 3.02
N THR A 92 -16.27 -2.33 3.06
CA THR A 92 -16.95 -3.55 2.61
C THR A 92 -16.70 -3.80 1.12
N GLN A 93 -16.82 -2.77 0.28
CA GLN A 93 -16.57 -2.91 -1.16
C GLN A 93 -15.11 -3.28 -1.46
N ILE A 94 -14.15 -2.63 -0.81
CA ILE A 94 -12.73 -2.93 -0.98
C ILE A 94 -12.43 -4.36 -0.49
N MET A 95 -12.95 -4.75 0.68
CA MET A 95 -12.78 -6.10 1.22
C MET A 95 -13.31 -7.17 0.25
N LEU A 96 -14.53 -6.99 -0.26
CA LEU A 96 -15.11 -7.92 -1.24
C LEU A 96 -14.29 -7.99 -2.51
N ASN A 97 -13.78 -6.85 -2.98
CA ASN A 97 -12.91 -6.81 -4.15
C ASN A 97 -11.59 -7.57 -3.93
N VAL A 98 -10.92 -7.36 -2.79
CA VAL A 98 -9.71 -8.12 -2.41
C VAL A 98 -10.02 -9.62 -2.41
N HIS A 99 -11.12 -10.02 -1.78
CA HIS A 99 -11.52 -11.42 -1.70
C HIS A 99 -11.77 -12.07 -3.07
N GLN A 100 -12.42 -11.36 -3.98
CA GLN A 100 -12.80 -11.88 -5.31
C GLN A 100 -11.65 -11.86 -6.32
N THR A 101 -10.80 -10.82 -6.27
CA THR A 101 -9.76 -10.59 -7.29
C THR A 101 -8.36 -10.95 -6.82
N GLY A 102 -8.19 -11.22 -5.52
CA GLY A 102 -6.92 -11.55 -4.88
C GLY A 102 -6.15 -10.33 -4.39
N ILE A 103 -6.41 -9.13 -4.90
CA ILE A 103 -5.69 -7.89 -4.53
C ILE A 103 -6.61 -6.68 -4.58
N GLY A 104 -6.41 -5.71 -3.70
CA GLY A 104 -7.20 -4.48 -3.72
C GLY A 104 -6.48 -3.28 -3.17
N THR A 105 -6.74 -2.12 -3.79
CA THR A 105 -6.17 -0.84 -3.39
C THR A 105 -6.93 -0.26 -2.20
N CYS A 106 -6.21 -0.01 -1.11
CA CYS A 106 -6.78 0.63 0.08
C CYS A 106 -6.75 2.16 -0.02
N GLY A 107 -5.73 2.70 -0.68
CA GLY A 107 -5.55 4.13 -0.91
C GLY A 107 -4.24 4.46 -1.59
N VAL A 108 -4.09 5.74 -1.94
CA VAL A 108 -2.90 6.28 -2.61
C VAL A 108 -2.33 7.42 -1.76
N TYR A 109 -1.04 7.35 -1.46
CA TYR A 109 -0.38 8.28 -0.54
C TYR A 109 1.04 8.61 -1.02
N THR A 110 1.70 9.59 -0.39
CA THR A 110 3.15 9.75 -0.52
C THR A 110 3.85 8.53 0.10
N TYR A 111 5.09 8.25 -0.35
CA TYR A 111 5.87 7.10 0.12
C TYR A 111 5.87 6.96 1.66
N GLU A 112 6.24 8.01 2.39
CA GLU A 112 6.37 7.98 3.85
C GLU A 112 5.05 7.62 4.56
N ILE A 113 3.93 8.17 4.07
CA ILE A 113 2.59 7.87 4.60
C ILE A 113 2.20 6.44 4.25
N ALA A 114 2.48 6.00 3.03
CA ALA A 114 2.16 4.66 2.55
C ALA A 114 2.91 3.59 3.35
N GLU A 115 4.21 3.76 3.54
CA GLU A 115 5.08 2.88 4.33
C GLU A 115 4.62 2.79 5.79
N THR A 116 4.29 3.92 6.40
CA THR A 116 3.74 3.97 7.76
C THR A 116 2.44 3.18 7.85
N LYS A 117 1.54 3.32 6.87
CA LYS A 117 0.26 2.58 6.85
C LYS A 117 0.47 1.08 6.67
N VAL A 118 1.37 0.66 5.78
CA VAL A 118 1.71 -0.76 5.61
C VAL A 118 2.20 -1.33 6.93
N THR A 119 3.14 -0.65 7.61
CA THR A 119 3.66 -1.06 8.92
C THR A 119 2.53 -1.24 9.94
N GLN A 120 1.61 -0.28 10.02
CA GLN A 120 0.44 -0.37 10.93
C GLN A 120 -0.45 -1.59 10.63
N VAL A 121 -0.66 -1.92 9.35
CA VAL A 121 -1.43 -3.10 8.94
C VAL A 121 -0.72 -4.37 9.36
N MET A 122 0.58 -4.49 9.05
CA MET A 122 1.38 -5.67 9.38
C MET A 122 1.44 -5.91 10.89
N ASP A 123 1.60 -4.84 11.69
CA ASP A 123 1.60 -4.93 13.15
C ASP A 123 0.24 -5.34 13.72
N ALA A 124 -0.85 -4.85 13.14
CA ALA A 124 -2.20 -5.25 13.53
C ALA A 124 -2.47 -6.73 13.17
N ALA A 125 -2.09 -7.15 11.96
CA ALA A 125 -2.23 -8.54 11.52
C ALA A 125 -1.43 -9.50 12.41
N LYS A 126 -0.17 -9.16 12.70
CA LYS A 126 0.71 -9.94 13.58
C LYS A 126 0.14 -10.08 14.99
N ARG A 127 -0.33 -8.98 15.61
CA ARG A 127 -0.92 -9.02 16.96
C ARG A 127 -2.18 -9.88 17.04
N ASN A 128 -2.95 -9.94 15.96
CA ASN A 128 -4.17 -10.74 15.86
C ASN A 128 -3.93 -12.13 15.22
N GLN A 129 -2.67 -12.49 14.95
CA GLN A 129 -2.26 -13.78 14.40
C GLN A 129 -2.89 -14.09 13.02
N HIS A 130 -3.03 -13.06 12.19
CA HIS A 130 -3.51 -13.18 10.81
C HIS A 130 -2.33 -13.07 9.82
N PRO A 131 -2.30 -13.87 8.74
CA PRO A 131 -1.23 -13.81 7.74
C PRO A 131 -1.43 -12.71 6.68
N LEU A 132 -2.37 -11.78 6.90
CA LEU A 132 -2.72 -10.68 6.00
C LEU A 132 -1.48 -9.96 5.47
N GLN A 133 -1.37 -9.86 4.14
CA GLN A 133 -0.27 -9.17 3.48
C GLN A 133 -0.68 -7.80 2.96
N CYS A 134 0.23 -6.84 3.12
CA CYS A 134 0.07 -5.46 2.65
C CYS A 134 1.38 -4.98 2.00
N THR A 135 1.29 -4.35 0.82
CA THR A 135 2.46 -3.91 0.05
C THR A 135 2.26 -2.55 -0.60
N LEU A 136 3.34 -1.99 -1.15
CA LEU A 136 3.38 -0.73 -1.90
C LEU A 136 3.64 -0.97 -3.38
N GLU A 137 2.92 -0.24 -4.22
CA GLU A 137 3.18 -0.16 -5.65
C GLU A 137 3.32 1.32 -6.04
N LYS A 138 4.36 1.66 -6.82
CA LYS A 138 4.52 3.02 -7.34
C LYS A 138 3.39 3.34 -8.31
N GLU A 139 2.76 4.50 -8.14
CA GLU A 139 1.65 4.91 -9.01
C GLU A 139 2.09 5.22 -10.44
#